data_AF-A0A396I4I8-F1
#
_entry.id   AF-A0A396I4I8-F1
#
_cell.length_a   1.000
_cell.length_b   1.000
_cell.length_c   1.000
_cell.angle_alpha   90.00
_cell.angle_beta   90.00
_cell.angle_gamma   90.00
#
_symmetry.space_group_name_H-M   'P 1'
#
loop_
_entity.id
_entity.type
_entity.pdbx_description
1 polymer ?
#
loop_
_entity_poly.entity_id
_entity_poly.type
_entity_poly.pdbx_seq_one_letter_code
_entity_poly.pdbx_strand_id
1 'polypeptide(L)'
;MFNVTVLYRDELKELERRVTVSNGSLALSQINTSKIWLVGDDWDEDEQMQASEGSLFIPFSHFPPKKMRKGCFYHYTPAMITPTALINLHSCEVGCYQNFIIFNI
;
A
#
# COMPACT_ATOMS: atom_id res chain seq x y z
N MET A 1 14.29 5.87 12.92
CA MET A 1 13.67 7.19 12.66
C MET A 1 12.83 7.04 11.41
N PHE A 2 11.52 7.25 11.50
CA PHE A 2 10.60 7.12 10.37
C PHE A 2 10.41 8.49 9.70
N ASN A 3 10.44 8.54 8.37
CA ASN A 3 10.26 9.76 7.61
C ASN A 3 8.92 9.66 6.87
N VAL A 4 8.07 10.68 7.02
CA VAL A 4 6.77 10.74 6.35
C VAL A 4 6.90 11.67 5.15
N THR A 5 6.56 11.13 3.97
CA THR A 5 6.70 11.87 2.70
C THR A 5 5.33 12.09 2.09
N VAL A 6 5.06 13.31 1.64
CA VAL A 6 3.78 13.68 1.02
C VAL A 6 3.99 14.15 -0.41
N LEU A 7 2.98 13.94 -1.26
CA LEU A 7 3.04 14.31 -2.68
C LEU A 7 2.68 15.77 -2.91
N TYR A 8 1.70 16.29 -2.16
CA TYR A 8 1.14 17.62 -2.37
C TYR A 8 1.64 18.61 -1.31
N ARG A 9 2.04 19.80 -1.77
CA ARG A 9 2.55 20.87 -0.90
C ARG A 9 1.50 21.35 0.09
N ASP A 10 0.23 21.38 -0.30
CA ASP A 10 -0.83 21.90 0.57
C ASP A 10 -1.20 20.89 1.67
N GLU A 11 -1.12 19.58 1.38
CA GLU A 11 -1.22 18.54 2.41
C GLU A 11 -0.04 18.60 3.38
N LEU A 12 1.18 18.85 2.90
CA LEU A 12 2.36 19.04 3.76
C LEU A 12 2.13 20.14 4.80
N LYS A 13 1.68 21.32 4.35
CA LYS A 13 1.39 22.46 5.23
C LYS A 13 0.32 22.14 6.27
N GLU A 14 -0.73 21.42 5.87
CA GLU A 14 -1.80 21.04 6.78
C GLU A 14 -1.34 19.98 7.79
N LEU A 15 -0.47 19.04 7.38
CA LEU A 15 0.17 18.08 8.28
C LEU A 15 1.12 18.76 9.26
N GLU A 16 1.99 19.67 8.81
CA GLU A 16 2.87 20.47 9.67
C GLU A 16 2.08 21.23 10.74
N ARG A 17 0.90 21.74 10.40
CA ARG A 17 0.01 22.43 11.35
C ARG A 17 -0.62 21.49 12.38
N ARG A 18 -0.91 20.24 11.99
CA ARG A 18 -1.58 19.23 12.84
C ARG A 18 -0.62 18.45 13.73
N VAL A 19 0.63 18.30 13.30
CA VAL A 19 1.67 17.59 14.06
C VAL A 19 2.26 18.54 15.09
N THR A 20 1.64 18.59 16.26
CA THR A 20 2.04 19.49 17.37
C THR A 20 3.27 19.02 18.13
N VAL A 21 3.60 17.73 18.09
CA VAL A 21 4.76 17.14 18.80
C VAL A 21 5.23 15.90 18.03
N SER A 22 6.22 16.04 17.15
CA SER A 22 6.96 14.84 16.73
C SER A 22 8.40 15.20 16.34
N ASN A 23 9.36 14.42 16.86
CA ASN A 23 10.77 14.44 16.46
C ASN A 23 10.98 13.84 15.04
N GLY A 24 9.93 13.73 14.23
CA GLY A 24 9.99 13.20 12.87
C GLY A 24 10.22 14.31 11.85
N SER A 25 11.04 14.07 10.82
CA SER A 25 11.10 14.98 9.67
C SER A 25 9.90 14.74 8.77
N LEU A 26 9.28 15.82 8.31
CA LEU A 26 8.29 15.82 7.23
C LEU A 26 9.01 16.29 5.96
N ALA A 27 8.80 15.60 4.85
CA ALA A 27 9.44 15.97 3.58
C ALA A 27 8.44 15.94 2.42
N LEU A 28 8.62 16.86 1.48
CA LEU A 28 7.92 16.81 0.19
C LEU A 28 8.60 15.78 -0.71
N SER A 29 7.81 14.89 -1.30
CA SER A 29 8.30 13.91 -2.25
C SER A 29 8.68 14.59 -3.57
N GLN A 30 9.88 14.34 -4.06
CA GLN A 30 10.34 14.82 -5.38
C GLN A 30 9.91 13.90 -6.53
N ILE A 31 8.87 13.08 -6.32
CA ILE A 31 8.37 12.17 -7.35
C ILE A 31 7.66 13.00 -8.43
N ASN A 32 8.41 13.32 -9.48
CA ASN A 32 7.92 14.03 -10.66
C ASN A 32 7.36 13.07 -11.72
N THR A 33 7.48 11.76 -11.48
CA THR A 33 7.09 10.70 -12.40
C THR A 33 5.77 10.08 -11.96
N SER A 34 4.82 9.98 -12.90
CA SER A 34 3.56 9.28 -12.66
C SER A 34 3.86 7.82 -12.32
N LYS A 35 3.53 7.41 -11.10
CA LYS A 35 3.64 6.02 -10.66
C LYS A 35 2.41 5.25 -11.12
N ILE A 36 2.59 4.13 -11.82
CA ILE A 36 1.50 3.27 -12.31
C ILE A 36 1.23 2.18 -11.28
N TRP A 37 -0.05 1.98 -10.95
CA TRP A 37 -0.52 1.02 -9.94
C TRP A 37 -1.43 0.02 -10.62
N LEU A 38 -1.08 -1.27 -10.54
CA LEU A 38 -1.87 -2.38 -11.07
C LEU A 38 -2.44 -3.15 -9.88
N VAL A 39 -3.76 -3.08 -9.71
CA VAL A 39 -4.48 -3.65 -8.56
C VAL A 39 -5.31 -4.84 -9.03
N GLY A 40 -5.12 -6.01 -8.43
CA GLY A 40 -5.79 -7.25 -8.80
C GLY A 40 -4.86 -8.46 -8.72
N ASP A 41 -5.44 -9.65 -8.90
CA ASP A 41 -4.74 -10.94 -8.81
C ASP A 41 -4.63 -11.66 -10.17
N ASP A 42 -3.99 -12.82 -10.15
CA ASP A 42 -3.94 -13.79 -11.24
C ASP A 42 -3.29 -13.31 -12.56
N TRP A 43 -2.47 -12.27 -12.49
CA TRP A 43 -1.67 -11.81 -13.62
C TRP A 43 -0.74 -12.91 -14.15
N ASP A 44 -0.89 -13.26 -15.41
CA ASP A 44 0.04 -14.16 -16.07
C ASP A 44 1.37 -13.46 -16.41
N GLU A 45 2.34 -14.23 -16.89
CA GLU A 45 3.66 -13.70 -17.22
C GLU A 45 3.60 -12.66 -18.33
N ASP A 46 2.80 -12.90 -19.37
CA ASP A 46 2.71 -12.01 -20.53
C ASP A 46 2.06 -10.68 -20.13
N GLU A 47 1.01 -10.72 -19.30
CA GLU A 47 0.35 -9.54 -18.74
C GLU A 47 1.31 -8.72 -17.86
N GLN A 48 2.08 -9.36 -16.98
CA GLN A 48 3.11 -8.67 -16.20
C GLN A 48 4.19 -8.07 -17.09
N MET A 49 4.54 -8.73 -18.20
CA MET A 49 5.51 -8.26 -19.18
C MET A 49 5.00 -7.08 -20.04
N GLN A 50 3.72 -6.72 -19.95
CA GLN A 50 3.20 -5.48 -20.54
C GLN A 50 3.31 -4.26 -19.62
N ALA A 51 3.47 -4.46 -18.31
CA ALA A 51 3.63 -3.34 -17.36
C ALA A 51 4.91 -2.53 -17.62
N SER A 52 4.89 -1.22 -17.44
CA SER A 52 6.13 -0.45 -17.54
C SER A 52 7.08 -0.75 -16.39
N GLU A 53 8.40 -0.60 -16.61
CA GLU A 53 9.37 -0.66 -15.51
C GLU A 53 9.03 0.38 -14.43
N GLY A 54 9.21 0.01 -13.15
CA GLY A 54 8.82 0.83 -12.02
C GLY A 54 7.33 0.76 -11.65
N SER A 55 6.50 0.00 -12.37
CA SER A 55 5.11 -0.23 -11.99
C SER A 55 5.00 -0.92 -10.63
N LEU A 56 3.95 -0.56 -9.89
CA LEU A 56 3.63 -1.14 -8.59
C LEU A 56 2.42 -2.07 -8.73
N PHE A 57 2.61 -3.35 -8.44
CA PHE A 57 1.55 -4.35 -8.36
C PHE A 57 1.03 -4.45 -6.93
N ILE A 58 -0.29 -4.50 -6.78
CA ILE A 58 -1.00 -4.68 -5.52
C ILE A 58 -1.98 -5.85 -5.67
N PRO A 59 -1.50 -7.08 -5.43
CA PRO A 59 -2.38 -8.25 -5.40
C PRO A 59 -3.34 -8.20 -4.21
N PHE A 60 -4.53 -8.78 -4.38
CA PHE A 60 -5.44 -9.03 -3.25
C PHE A 60 -5.01 -10.27 -2.47
N SER A 61 -4.40 -11.23 -3.14
CA SER A 61 -3.86 -12.42 -2.52
C SER A 61 -2.62 -12.05 -1.70
N HIS A 62 -2.57 -12.56 -0.47
CA HIS A 62 -1.38 -12.47 0.38
C HIS A 62 -0.24 -13.38 -0.08
N PHE A 63 -0.52 -14.29 -1.02
CA PHE A 63 0.50 -15.21 -1.53
C PHE A 63 1.30 -14.55 -2.65
N PRO A 64 2.65 -14.63 -2.61
CA PRO A 64 3.47 -14.13 -3.70
C PRO A 64 3.08 -14.79 -5.04
N PRO A 65 2.99 -14.03 -6.14
CA PRO A 65 2.79 -14.60 -7.45
C PRO A 65 4.00 -15.47 -7.80
N LYS A 66 3.74 -16.55 -8.54
CA LYS A 66 4.74 -17.56 -8.88
C LYS A 66 5.93 -16.98 -9.64
N LYS A 67 5.70 -15.89 -10.38
CA LYS A 67 6.70 -15.15 -11.14
C LYS A 67 6.47 -13.67 -10.98
N MET A 68 7.58 -12.93 -10.95
CA MET A 68 7.63 -11.49 -10.75
C MET A 68 8.48 -10.88 -11.84
N ARG A 69 8.00 -9.79 -12.44
CA ARG A 69 8.75 -9.02 -13.42
C ARG A 69 9.90 -8.27 -12.76
N LYS A 70 11.10 -8.41 -13.33
CA LYS A 70 12.28 -7.64 -12.91
C LYS A 70 12.06 -6.13 -13.18
N GLY A 71 12.38 -5.30 -12.20
CA GLY A 71 12.23 -3.85 -12.30
C GLY A 71 10.84 -3.33 -11.90
N CYS A 72 9.92 -4.19 -11.45
CA CYS A 72 8.64 -3.80 -10.88
C CYS A 72 8.61 -4.03 -9.36
N PHE A 73 7.68 -3.35 -8.69
CA PHE A 73 7.46 -3.43 -7.24
C PHE A 73 6.17 -4.19 -6.93
N TYR A 74 6.13 -4.88 -5.80
CA TYR A 74 4.96 -5.64 -5.35
C TYR A 74 4.66 -5.27 -3.89
N HIS A 75 3.46 -4.78 -3.63
CA HIS A 75 2.97 -4.48 -2.28
C HIS A 75 1.77 -5.37 -1.98
N TYR A 76 2.00 -6.35 -1.13
CA TYR A 76 0.94 -7.21 -0.63
C TYR A 76 0.19 -6.47 0.46
N THR A 77 -1.12 -6.64 0.50
CA THR A 77 -1.89 -6.23 1.67
C THR A 77 -1.33 -7.02 2.87
N PRO A 78 -0.83 -6.35 3.93
CA PRO A 78 -0.28 -7.05 5.07
C PRO A 78 -1.40 -7.88 5.72
N ALA A 79 -1.09 -9.13 6.05
CA ALA A 79 -2.01 -9.98 6.79
C ALA A 79 -2.35 -9.31 8.13
N MET A 80 -3.63 -8.96 8.32
CA MET A 80 -4.08 -8.32 9.56
C MET A 80 -3.94 -9.32 10.71
N ILE A 81 -3.13 -8.97 11.72
CA ILE A 81 -3.18 -9.68 13.00
C ILE A 81 -4.52 -9.32 13.63
N THR A 82 -5.42 -10.29 13.75
CA THR A 82 -6.70 -10.08 14.43
C THR A 82 -6.40 -9.64 15.87
N PRO A 83 -6.90 -8.46 16.30
CA PRO A 83 -6.78 -8.05 17.69
C PRO A 83 -7.32 -9.14 18.60
N THR A 84 -6.67 -9.38 19.74
CA THR A 84 -7.07 -10.41 20.71
C THR A 84 -8.52 -10.26 21.19
N ALA A 85 -9.07 -9.04 21.12
CA ALA A 85 -10.46 -8.75 21.44
C ALA A 85 -11.49 -9.27 20.42
N LEU A 86 -11.07 -9.66 19.20
CA LEU A 86 -11.93 -10.09 18.09
C LEU A 86 -11.80 -11.58 17.77
N ILE A 87 -11.11 -12.35 18.61
CA ILE A 87 -10.71 -13.74 18.37
C ILE A 87 -11.87 -14.76 18.33
N ASN A 88 -13.12 -14.34 18.59
CA ASN A 88 -14.29 -15.22 18.67
C ASN A 88 -15.45 -14.80 17.76
N LEU A 89 -15.22 -13.98 16.72
CA LEU A 89 -16.25 -13.71 15.72
C LEU A 89 -16.29 -14.88 14.71
N HIS A 90 -16.82 -16.02 15.14
CA HIS A 90 -16.90 -17.22 14.31
C HIS A 90 -18.07 -17.12 13.32
N SER A 91 -17.71 -16.80 12.08
CA SER A 91 -18.27 -17.26 10.79
C SER A 91 -19.77 -17.17 10.53
N CYS A 92 -20.13 -16.40 9.49
CA CYS A 92 -20.74 -16.93 8.27
C CYS A 92 -20.51 -15.93 7.12
N GLU A 93 -19.98 -16.44 6.01
CA GLU A 93 -19.64 -15.79 4.74
C GLU A 93 -18.27 -15.10 4.63
N VAL A 94 -17.51 -15.62 3.66
CA VAL A 94 -16.35 -14.99 3.02
C VAL A 94 -16.90 -13.82 2.21
N GLY A 95 -17.23 -12.73 2.90
CA GLY A 95 -17.74 -11.51 2.32
C GLY A 95 -16.70 -10.42 2.46
N CYS A 96 -16.26 -9.90 1.31
CA CYS A 96 -15.59 -8.61 1.20
C CYS A 96 -16.29 -7.54 2.07
N TYR A 97 -15.57 -6.46 2.39
CA TYR A 97 -16.03 -5.27 3.14
C TYR A 97 -15.97 -5.38 4.67
N GLN A 98 -14.76 -5.24 5.24
CA GLN A 98 -14.63 -4.71 6.59
C GLN A 98 -13.69 -3.50 6.55
N ASN A 99 -14.30 -2.32 6.71
CA ASN A 99 -13.75 -0.96 6.77
C ASN A 99 -12.22 -0.81 6.75
N PHE A 100 -11.73 -0.26 5.63
CA PHE A 100 -10.35 0.12 5.39
C PHE A 100 -9.87 1.17 6.40
N ILE A 101 -9.05 0.75 7.36
CA ILE A 101 -8.02 1.65 7.92
C ILE A 101 -6.73 1.33 7.18
N ILE A 102 -6.46 2.13 6.15
CA ILE A 102 -5.17 2.13 5.45
C ILE A 102 -4.14 2.69 6.42
N PHE A 103 -3.28 1.84 6.98
CA PHE A 103 -1.99 2.31 7.46
C PHE A 103 -1.14 2.64 6.24
N ASN A 104 -0.93 3.94 6.04
CA ASN A 104 -0.01 4.48 5.03
C ASN A 104 1.39 3.87 5.28
N ILE A 105 1.97 3.33 4.21
CA ILE A 105 3.41 3.08 4.09
C ILE A 105 4.06 4.34 3.54
#